data_AF-A0A4Y4CP12-F1
#
_entry.id   AF-A0A4Y4CP12-F1
#
_cell.length_a   1.000
_cell.length_b   1.000
_cell.length_c   1.000
_cell.angle_alpha   90.00
_cell.angle_beta   90.00
_cell.angle_gamma   90.00
#
_symmetry.space_group_name_H-M   'P 1'
#
loop_
_entity.id
_entity.type
_entity.pdbx_description
1 polymer ?
#
loop_
_entity_poly.entity_id
_entity_poly.type
_entity_poly.pdbx_seq_one_letter_code
_entity_poly.pdbx_strand_id
1 'polypeptide(L)'
;MLSIRDCLDYCDLTDEDVAIIAEHHDIPEAAAAQIACGLVQSREGTLMLTQFMLDLVDHAEERGDRARAKRFRDACARFIASHPVSH
;
A
#
# COMPACT_ATOMS: atom_id res chain seq x y z
N MET A 1 12.41 16.29 14.63
CA MET A 1 11.35 15.26 14.63
C MET A 1 11.10 14.94 13.17
N LEU A 2 11.19 13.68 12.74
CA LEU A 2 10.81 13.35 11.35
C LEU A 2 9.30 13.52 11.19
N SER A 3 8.88 14.06 10.05
CA SER A 3 7.47 14.12 9.67
C SER A 3 7.01 12.78 9.11
N ILE A 4 5.69 12.56 9.06
CA ILE A 4 5.12 11.37 8.42
C ILE A 4 5.55 11.27 6.95
N ARG A 5 5.76 12.41 6.29
CA ARG A 5 6.18 12.50 4.88
C ARG A 5 7.62 12.01 4.71
N ASP A 6 8.51 12.38 5.62
CA ASP A 6 9.89 11.88 5.61
C ASP A 6 9.95 10.36 5.85
N CYS A 7 9.02 9.80 6.64
CA CYS A 7 8.92 8.35 6.83
C CYS A 7 8.42 7.64 5.56
N LEU A 8 7.45 8.20 4.85
CA LEU A 8 6.95 7.64 3.60
C LEU A 8 8.02 7.67 2.51
N ASP A 9 8.71 8.81 2.37
CA ASP A 9 9.82 8.97 1.43
C ASP A 9 10.96 7.97 1.73
N TYR A 10 11.29 7.74 3.01
CA TYR A 10 12.29 6.75 3.41
C TYR A 10 11.86 5.31 3.09
N CYS A 11 10.56 5.03 3.13
CA CYS A 11 9.97 3.73 2.90
C CYS A 11 9.55 3.49 1.45
N ASP A 12 9.91 4.38 0.51
CA ASP A 12 9.47 4.32 -0.89
C ASP A 12 7.93 4.16 -1.04
N LEU A 13 7.17 4.74 -0.11
CA LEU A 13 5.71 4.72 -0.07
C LEU A 13 5.14 6.04 -0.56
N THR A 14 4.03 5.98 -1.30
CA THR A 14 3.32 7.18 -1.77
C THR A 14 2.10 7.48 -0.91
N ASP A 15 1.66 8.75 -0.93
CA ASP A 15 0.38 9.18 -0.30
C ASP A 15 -0.80 8.31 -0.78
N GLU A 16 -0.73 7.83 -2.03
CA GLU A 16 -1.73 6.95 -2.64
C GLU A 16 -1.74 5.54 -2.01
N ASP A 17 -0.58 4.95 -1.75
CA ASP A 17 -0.50 3.62 -1.12
C ASP A 17 -1.11 3.67 0.29
N VAL A 18 -0.85 4.75 1.02
CA VAL A 18 -1.43 5.02 2.34
C VAL A 18 -2.95 5.19 2.26
N ALA A 19 -3.44 5.99 1.31
CA ALA A 19 -4.87 6.25 1.13
C ALA A 19 -5.64 4.96 0.85
N ILE A 20 -5.09 4.07 0.02
CA ILE A 20 -5.70 2.77 -0.31
C ILE A 20 -5.85 1.90 0.94
N ILE A 21 -4.80 1.82 1.77
CA ILE A 21 -4.80 1.06 3.03
C ILE A 21 -5.81 1.66 4.02
N ALA A 22 -5.81 2.99 4.16
CA ALA A 22 -6.70 3.73 5.04
C ALA A 22 -8.18 3.51 4.68
N GLU A 23 -8.52 3.64 3.39
CA GLU A 23 -9.87 3.45 2.86
C GLU A 23 -10.39 2.02 3.09
N HIS A 24 -9.54 1.00 2.98
CA HIS A 24 -9.97 -0.38 3.15
C HIS A 24 -10.17 -0.77 4.62
N HIS A 25 -9.28 -0.33 5.50
CA HIS A 25 -9.35 -0.66 6.92
C HIS A 25 -10.25 0.28 7.74
N ASP A 26 -10.79 1.33 7.11
CA ASP A 26 -11.57 2.38 7.77
C ASP A 26 -10.79 3.03 8.93
N ILE A 27 -9.54 3.38 8.66
CA ILE A 27 -8.61 3.99 9.62
C ILE A 27 -8.08 5.34 9.12
N PRO A 28 -7.63 6.23 10.02
CA PRO A 28 -6.99 7.47 9.61
C PRO A 28 -5.71 7.22 8.78
N GLU A 29 -5.45 8.07 7.78
CA GLU A 29 -4.25 7.98 6.92
C GLU A 29 -2.95 7.95 7.73
N ALA A 30 -2.87 8.71 8.82
CA ALA A 30 -1.70 8.70 9.70
C ALA A 30 -1.43 7.30 10.31
N ALA A 31 -2.49 6.57 10.68
CA ALA A 31 -2.37 5.22 11.20
C ALA A 31 -1.98 4.22 10.10
N ALA A 32 -2.59 4.34 8.92
CA ALA A 32 -2.25 3.54 7.75
C ALA A 32 -0.78 3.74 7.33
N ALA A 33 -0.30 4.99 7.34
CA ALA A 33 1.10 5.31 7.05
C ALA A 33 2.05 4.64 8.05
N GLN A 34 1.74 4.66 9.35
CA GLN A 34 2.55 3.98 10.37
C GLN A 34 2.60 2.47 10.17
N ILE A 35 1.45 1.85 9.86
CA ILE A 35 1.36 0.41 9.57
C ILE A 35 2.19 0.07 8.34
N ALA A 36 2.01 0.80 7.24
CA ALA A 36 2.74 0.59 6.00
C ALA A 36 4.26 0.74 6.20
N CYS A 37 4.70 1.84 6.83
CA CYS A 37 6.10 2.08 7.16
C CYS A 37 6.69 0.97 8.03
N GLY A 38 5.93 0.43 8.97
CA GLY A 38 6.38 -0.68 9.83
C GLY A 38 6.50 -2.00 9.07
N LEU A 39 5.56 -2.31 8.18
CA LEU A 39 5.56 -3.57 7.42
C LEU A 39 6.72 -3.64 6.43
N VAL A 40 7.01 -2.55 5.72
CA VAL A 40 8.08 -2.53 4.70
C VAL A 40 9.49 -2.69 5.26
N GLN A 41 9.67 -2.60 6.58
CA GLN A 41 10.96 -2.80 7.25
C GLN A 41 11.39 -4.27 7.32
N SER A 42 10.54 -5.20 6.91
CA SER A 42 10.83 -6.64 6.89
C SER A 42 10.38 -7.27 5.59
N ARG A 43 11.07 -8.34 5.15
CA ARG A 43 10.70 -9.06 3.93
C ARG A 43 9.27 -9.61 4.04
N GLU A 44 8.94 -10.20 5.19
CA GLU A 44 7.64 -10.79 5.47
C GLU A 44 6.53 -9.74 5.47
N GLY A 45 6.78 -8.57 6.06
CA GLY A 45 5.83 -7.46 6.07
C GLY A 45 5.61 -6.86 4.68
N THR A 46 6.67 -6.72 3.87
CA THR A 46 6.56 -6.31 2.46
C THR A 46 5.73 -7.30 1.65
N LEU A 47 5.95 -8.61 1.83
CA LEU A 47 5.15 -9.66 1.20
C LEU A 47 3.67 -9.57 1.62
N MET A 48 3.41 -9.41 2.93
CA MET A 48 2.06 -9.27 3.46
C MET A 48 1.34 -8.04 2.86
N LEU A 49 2.03 -6.90 2.81
CA LEU A 49 1.47 -5.67 2.24
C LEU A 49 1.22 -5.80 0.73
N THR A 50 2.12 -6.46 0.02
CA THR A 50 1.96 -6.75 -1.42
C THR A 50 0.72 -7.60 -1.68
N GLN A 51 0.56 -8.71 -0.93
CA GLN A 51 -0.60 -9.59 -1.07
C GLN A 51 -1.88 -8.84 -0.74
N PHE A 52 -1.88 -8.06 0.35
CA PHE A 52 -3.02 -7.24 0.72
C PHE A 52 -3.43 -6.29 -0.41
N MET A 53 -2.50 -5.55 -1.02
CA MET A 53 -2.81 -4.64 -2.12
C MET A 53 -3.35 -5.38 -3.36
N LEU A 54 -2.89 -6.60 -3.64
CA LEU A 54 -3.44 -7.44 -4.71
C LEU A 54 -4.88 -7.88 -4.40
N ASP A 55 -5.16 -8.27 -3.16
CA ASP A 55 -6.52 -8.64 -2.73
C ASP A 55 -7.49 -7.45 -2.88
N LEU A 56 -7.02 -6.22 -2.66
CA LEU A 56 -7.82 -5.00 -2.91
C LEU A 56 -8.17 -4.82 -4.39
N VAL A 57 -7.23 -5.11 -5.29
CA VAL A 57 -7.48 -5.09 -6.73
C VAL A 57 -8.59 -6.08 -7.06
N ASP A 58 -8.47 -7.32 -6.61
CA ASP A 58 -9.43 -8.39 -6.88
C ASP A 58 -10.82 -8.01 -6.35
N HIS A 59 -10.92 -7.52 -5.12
CA HIS A 59 -12.18 -7.05 -4.55
C HIS A 59 -12.81 -5.87 -5.32
N ALA A 60 -12.01 -4.95 -5.85
CA ALA A 60 -12.53 -3.86 -6.67
C ALA A 60 -13.04 -4.39 -8.03
N GLU A 61 -12.39 -5.40 -8.61
CA GLU A 61 -12.85 -6.07 -9.83
C GLU A 61 -14.15 -6.85 -9.62
N GLU A 62 -14.25 -7.62 -8.53
CA GLU A 62 -15.44 -8.40 -8.17
C GLU A 62 -16.68 -7.51 -8.01
N ARG A 63 -16.49 -6.30 -7.49
CA ARG A 63 -17.56 -5.28 -7.34
C ARG A 63 -17.92 -4.58 -8.65
N GLY A 64 -17.17 -4.81 -9.72
CA GLY A 64 -17.32 -4.14 -11.00
C GLY A 64 -16.84 -2.69 -11.03
N ASP A 65 -16.12 -2.23 -10.00
CA ASP A 65 -15.58 -0.87 -9.92
C ASP A 65 -14.23 -0.80 -10.65
N ARG A 66 -14.31 -0.73 -11.99
CA ARG A 66 -13.14 -0.72 -12.87
C ARG A 66 -12.23 0.49 -12.64
N ALA A 67 -12.78 1.63 -12.21
CA ALA A 67 -11.99 2.82 -11.94
C ALA A 67 -11.12 2.61 -10.69
N ARG A 68 -11.71 2.08 -9.62
CA ARG A 68 -11.00 1.78 -8.38
C ARG A 68 -10.02 0.62 -8.55
N ALA A 69 -10.40 -0.41 -9.30
CA ALA A 69 -9.50 -1.53 -9.61
C ALA A 69 -8.26 -1.08 -10.39
N LYS A 70 -8.42 -0.17 -11.36
CA LYS A 70 -7.28 0.42 -12.06
C LYS A 70 -6.39 1.24 -11.13
N ARG A 71 -6.98 2.09 -10.28
CA ARG A 71 -6.26 2.88 -9.27
C ARG A 71 -5.38 1.99 -8.38
N PHE A 72 -5.97 0.92 -7.84
CA PHE A 72 -5.28 -0.03 -6.98
C PHE A 72 -4.19 -0.82 -7.72
N ARG A 73 -4.42 -1.20 -8.98
CA ARG A 73 -3.40 -1.84 -9.82
C ARG A 73 -2.20 -0.95 -10.04
N ASP A 74 -2.43 0.32 -10.40
CA ASP A 74 -1.37 1.27 -10.67
C ASP A 74 -0.52 1.51 -9.40
N ALA A 75 -1.16 1.55 -8.23
CA ALA A 75 -0.47 1.64 -6.93
C ALA A 75 0.33 0.37 -6.61
N CYS A 76 -0.30 -0.81 -6.71
CA CYS A 76 0.36 -2.09 -6.45
C CYS A 76 1.57 -2.32 -7.37
N ALA A 77 1.45 -2.00 -8.66
CA ALA A 77 2.54 -2.11 -9.62
C ALA A 77 3.74 -1.21 -9.26
N ARG A 78 3.49 0.03 -8.81
CA ARG A 78 4.56 0.91 -8.30
C ARG A 78 5.19 0.35 -7.03
N PHE A 79 4.37 -0.09 -6.09
CA PHE A 79 4.84 -0.64 -4.82
C PHE A 79 5.76 -1.85 -5.03
N ILE A 80 5.37 -2.81 -5.89
CA ILE A 80 6.18 -3.99 -6.24
C ILE A 80 7.49 -3.60 -6.94
N ALA A 81 7.46 -2.58 -7.81
CA ALA A 81 8.66 -2.10 -8.49
C ALA A 81 9.67 -1.47 -7.52
N SER A 82 9.19 -0.73 -6.51
CA SER A 82 10.03 -0.17 -5.44
C SER A 82 10.47 -1.23 -4.42
N HIS A 83 9.65 -2.25 -4.19
CA HIS A 83 9.86 -3.29 -3.19
C HIS A 83 9.88 -4.69 -3.80
N PRO A 84 10.93 -5.04 -4.58
CA PRO A 84 11.00 -6.33 -5.24
C PRO A 84 11.11 -7.46 -4.21
N VAL A 85 10.02 -8.22 -4.07
CA VAL A 85 10.00 -9.45 -3.28
C VAL A 85 10.64 -10.57 -4.09
N SER A 86 11.96 -10.70 -3.98
CA SER A 86 12.67 -11.83 -4.58
C SER A 86 12.23 -13.13 -3.89
N HIS A 87 11.87 -14.14 -4.68
CA HIS A 87 11.56 -15.50 -4.21
C HIS A 87 12.75 -16.12 -3.45
#